data_AF-A0A7X0FFJ4-F1
#
_entry.id   AF-A0A7X0FFJ4-F1
#
_cell.length_a   1.000
_cell.length_b   1.000
_cell.length_c   1.000
_cell.angle_alpha   90.00
_cell.angle_beta   90.00
_cell.angle_gamma   90.00
#
_symmetry.space_group_name_H-M   'P 1'
#
loop_
_entity.id
_entity.type
_entity.pdbx_description
1 polymer ?
#
loop_
_entity_poly.entity_id
_entity_poly.type
_entity_poly.pdbx_seq_one_letter_code
_entity_poly.pdbx_strand_id
1 'polypeptide(L)'
;MLANEGAHATAVTKIGPVFLVRTVSVLPGTSRAAEKFTVIEECRSGKLHVALQQQKGAETYATPACAAVLAALRYAVDASTLPDVGLELTVDLISPGRQLIARTSSLATAAGASARYAFALDKESDMAAANIVSTTAHETFHLLRGLSRTTTEMQEEERLAYTMGACAQLQALGWVRSKDLPSIALPKHAEGVSGSVNASNAAGISVTKDLMPFMRDGVVTKDAPEGLAMARFCQTALE
;
A
#
# COMPACT_ATOMS: atom_id res chain seq x y z
N MET A 1 -7.04 -7.62 4.05
CA MET A 1 -7.91 -6.77 3.19
C MET A 1 -9.33 -6.80 3.71
N LEU A 2 -9.91 -5.63 3.96
CA LEU A 2 -11.35 -5.51 4.16
C LEU A 2 -12.04 -5.79 2.81
N ALA A 3 -13.09 -6.62 2.80
CA ALA A 3 -13.71 -7.15 1.59
C ALA A 3 -14.27 -6.08 0.60
N ASN A 4 -14.32 -4.81 1.02
CA ASN A 4 -14.82 -3.67 0.23
C ASN A 4 -13.72 -2.70 -0.25
N GLU A 5 -12.47 -2.88 0.17
CA GLU A 5 -11.36 -1.94 -0.12
C GLU A 5 -10.56 -2.29 -1.38
N GLY A 6 -10.73 -3.52 -1.87
CA GLY A 6 -9.98 -4.06 -2.99
C GLY A 6 -8.78 -4.90 -2.58
N ALA A 7 -8.09 -5.42 -3.60
CA ALA A 7 -6.88 -6.20 -3.44
C ALA A 7 -5.78 -5.71 -4.38
N HIS A 8 -4.57 -5.69 -3.86
CA HIS A 8 -3.37 -5.21 -4.55
C HIS A 8 -2.33 -6.31 -4.52
N ALA A 9 -1.49 -6.34 -5.54
CA ALA A 9 -0.36 -7.23 -5.58
C ALA A 9 0.73 -6.67 -6.48
N THR A 10 1.97 -6.84 -6.06
CA THR A 10 3.17 -6.48 -6.81
C THR A 10 4.05 -7.70 -6.97
N ALA A 11 4.43 -7.98 -8.22
CA ALA A 11 5.34 -9.07 -8.54
C ALA A 11 6.49 -8.56 -9.39
N VAL A 12 7.71 -8.94 -9.02
CA VAL A 12 8.93 -8.58 -9.74
C VAL A 12 9.60 -9.85 -10.25
N THR A 13 9.87 -9.92 -11.55
CA THR A 13 10.56 -11.06 -12.17
C THR A 13 11.81 -10.58 -12.88
N LYS A 14 12.98 -11.15 -12.55
CA LYS A 14 14.22 -10.83 -13.26
C LYS A 14 14.24 -11.48 -14.64
N ILE A 15 14.53 -10.70 -15.68
CA ILE A 15 14.68 -11.14 -17.07
C ILE A 15 16.01 -10.61 -17.59
N GLY A 16 17.06 -11.44 -17.54
CA GLY A 16 18.41 -11.01 -17.91
C GLY A 16 18.90 -9.85 -17.03
N PRO A 17 19.33 -8.70 -17.62
CA PRO A 17 19.79 -7.53 -16.87
C PRO A 17 18.66 -6.62 -16.37
N VAL A 18 17.41 -6.87 -16.76
CA VAL A 18 16.24 -6.06 -16.38
C VAL A 18 15.29 -6.84 -15.48
N PHE A 19 14.32 -6.13 -14.92
CA PHE A 19 13.22 -6.70 -14.16
C PHE A 19 11.91 -6.38 -14.87
N LEU A 20 10.96 -7.30 -14.80
CA LEU A 20 9.58 -7.09 -15.18
C LEU A 20 8.76 -6.89 -13.90
N VAL A 21 8.26 -5.68 -13.71
CA VAL A 21 7.37 -5.33 -12.62
C VAL A 21 5.94 -5.50 -13.10
N ARG A 22 5.13 -6.23 -12.34
CA ARG A 22 3.71 -6.40 -12.58
C ARG A 22 2.95 -5.93 -11.36
N THR A 23 1.99 -5.04 -11.56
CA THR A 23 1.05 -4.63 -10.52
C THR A 23 -0.36 -5.04 -10.89
N VAL A 24 -1.12 -5.45 -9.88
CA VAL A 24 -2.53 -5.79 -10.01
C VAL A 24 -3.30 -5.00 -8.97
N SER A 25 -4.44 -4.45 -9.36
CA SER A 25 -5.43 -3.89 -8.45
C SER A 25 -6.81 -4.42 -8.82
N VAL A 26 -7.51 -4.99 -7.85
CA VAL A 26 -8.86 -5.53 -7.97
C VAL A 26 -9.75 -4.73 -7.05
N LEU A 27 -10.69 -3.97 -7.60
CA LEU A 27 -11.72 -3.30 -6.83
C LEU A 27 -13.05 -4.05 -7.00
N PRO A 28 -13.70 -4.51 -5.93
CA PRO A 28 -15.03 -5.09 -6.00
C PRO A 28 -16.05 -4.00 -6.29
N GLY A 29 -17.12 -4.35 -7.01
CA GLY A 29 -18.19 -3.42 -7.31
C GLY A 29 -19.25 -4.03 -8.21
N THR A 30 -20.38 -3.34 -8.34
CA THR A 30 -21.53 -3.80 -9.13
C THR A 30 -21.56 -3.21 -10.53
N SER A 31 -20.71 -2.21 -10.82
CA SER A 31 -20.66 -1.53 -12.11
C SER A 31 -19.22 -1.25 -12.52
N ARG A 32 -18.89 -1.48 -13.80
CA ARG A 32 -17.51 -1.31 -14.28
C ARG A 32 -17.05 0.15 -14.18
N ALA A 33 -15.84 0.33 -13.70
CA ALA A 33 -15.11 1.59 -13.74
C ALA A 33 -14.97 2.11 -15.19
N ALA A 34 -15.21 3.41 -15.39
CA ALA A 34 -14.84 4.09 -16.63
C ALA A 34 -13.32 4.08 -16.84
N GLU A 35 -12.87 3.94 -18.09
CA GLU A 35 -11.45 3.86 -18.46
C GLU A 35 -10.79 5.23 -18.70
N LYS A 36 -11.50 6.33 -18.38
CA LYS A 36 -11.01 7.70 -18.55
C LYS A 36 -10.60 8.28 -17.20
N PHE A 37 -9.32 8.61 -17.11
CA PHE A 37 -8.68 9.21 -15.94
C PHE A 37 -8.09 10.57 -16.29
N THR A 38 -8.09 11.49 -15.32
CA THR A 38 -7.45 12.80 -15.41
C THR A 38 -6.42 12.91 -14.30
N VAL A 39 -5.19 13.34 -14.60
CA VAL A 39 -4.20 13.66 -13.57
C VAL A 39 -4.71 14.86 -12.78
N ILE A 40 -4.84 14.72 -11.46
CA ILE A 40 -5.34 15.77 -10.58
C ILE A 40 -4.24 16.41 -9.74
N GLU A 41 -3.19 15.66 -9.43
CA GLU A 41 -2.07 16.14 -8.62
C GLU A 41 -0.82 15.32 -8.94
N GLU A 42 0.34 15.99 -8.97
CA GLU A 42 1.65 15.35 -9.07
C GLU A 42 2.57 15.91 -7.99
N CYS A 43 3.36 15.04 -7.38
CA CYS A 43 4.31 15.42 -6.35
C CYS A 43 5.61 14.64 -6.50
N ARG A 44 6.73 15.30 -6.19
CA ARG A 44 8.09 14.77 -6.41
C ARG A 44 8.98 15.05 -5.20
N SER A 45 9.88 14.12 -4.92
CA SER A 45 10.98 14.32 -3.96
C SER A 45 12.19 13.53 -4.43
N GLY A 46 13.24 14.23 -4.86
CA GLY A 46 14.41 13.62 -5.49
C GLY A 46 14.02 12.78 -6.71
N LYS A 47 14.31 11.48 -6.66
CA LYS A 47 14.01 10.51 -7.73
C LYS A 47 12.63 9.83 -7.58
N LEU A 48 11.84 10.24 -6.58
CA LEU A 48 10.51 9.69 -6.33
C LEU A 48 9.45 10.60 -6.94
N HIS A 49 8.48 9.99 -7.62
CA HIS A 49 7.40 10.69 -8.28
C HIS A 49 6.08 9.95 -8.04
N VAL A 50 5.04 10.70 -7.63
CA VAL A 50 3.66 10.20 -7.53
C VAL A 50 2.77 11.06 -8.42
N ALA A 51 1.95 10.41 -9.23
CA ALA A 51 0.88 11.03 -10.00
C ALA A 51 -0.47 10.46 -9.54
N LEU A 52 -1.32 11.31 -8.98
CA LEU A 52 -2.70 10.96 -8.65
C LEU A 52 -3.58 11.22 -9.87
N GLN A 53 -4.29 10.18 -10.31
CA GLN A 53 -5.24 10.25 -11.41
C GLN A 53 -6.63 9.95 -10.89
N GLN A 54 -7.61 10.74 -11.29
CA GLN A 54 -8.99 10.54 -10.86
C GLN A 54 -9.86 10.10 -12.03
N GLN A 55 -10.69 9.09 -11.80
CA GLN A 55 -11.69 8.63 -12.75
C GLN A 55 -12.74 9.73 -12.99
N LYS A 56 -13.15 9.91 -14.25
CA LYS A 56 -14.29 10.77 -14.59
C LYS A 56 -15.55 10.34 -13.82
N GLY A 57 -16.18 11.26 -13.11
CA GLY A 57 -17.34 11.00 -12.25
C GLY A 57 -17.00 10.76 -10.77
N ALA A 58 -15.71 10.83 -10.39
CA ALA A 58 -15.27 10.72 -9.00
C ALA A 58 -14.96 12.09 -8.35
N GLU A 59 -15.21 13.20 -9.04
CA GLU A 59 -14.79 14.56 -8.65
C GLU A 59 -15.42 15.04 -7.33
N THR A 60 -16.54 14.44 -6.92
CA THR A 60 -17.25 14.77 -5.67
C THR A 60 -16.68 14.08 -4.43
N TYR A 61 -15.73 13.16 -4.59
CA TYR A 61 -15.15 12.39 -3.48
C TYR A 61 -13.83 13.02 -3.03
N ALA A 62 -13.56 12.92 -1.73
CA ALA A 62 -12.32 13.40 -1.17
C ALA A 62 -11.15 12.54 -1.67
N THR A 63 -10.04 13.20 -1.99
CA THR A 63 -8.81 12.58 -2.46
C THR A 63 -7.73 12.74 -1.39
N PRO A 64 -6.81 11.77 -1.23
CA PRO A 64 -5.66 11.98 -0.37
C PRO A 64 -4.78 13.10 -0.95
N ALA A 65 -4.03 13.79 -0.10
CA ALA A 65 -2.96 14.66 -0.57
C ALA A 65 -1.86 13.83 -1.22
N CYS A 66 -1.40 14.21 -2.42
CA CYS A 66 -0.28 13.51 -3.09
C CYS A 66 0.94 13.42 -2.17
N ALA A 67 1.23 14.47 -1.41
CA ALA A 67 2.34 14.50 -0.45
C ALA A 67 2.30 13.35 0.58
N ALA A 68 1.12 12.91 1.01
CA ALA A 68 1.00 11.78 1.94
C ALA A 68 1.37 10.44 1.27
N VAL A 69 0.95 10.24 0.02
CA VAL A 69 1.31 9.07 -0.78
C VAL A 69 2.81 9.06 -1.07
N LEU A 70 3.37 10.22 -1.42
CA LEU A 70 4.81 10.38 -1.63
C LEU A 70 5.60 10.12 -0.35
N ALA A 71 5.10 10.55 0.82
CA ALA A 71 5.71 10.22 2.10
C ALA A 71 5.69 8.71 2.38
N ALA A 72 4.62 8.01 2.02
CA ALA A 72 4.52 6.55 2.12
C ALA A 72 5.56 5.84 1.23
N LEU A 73 5.66 6.27 -0.03
CA LEU A 73 6.63 5.78 -1.00
C LEU A 73 8.06 6.01 -0.48
N ARG A 74 8.33 7.22 0.05
CA ARG A 74 9.63 7.59 0.61
C ARG A 74 9.99 6.74 1.82
N TYR A 75 9.04 6.52 2.72
CA TYR A 75 9.26 5.70 3.92
C TYR A 75 9.73 4.28 3.55
N ALA A 76 9.08 3.65 2.57
CA ALA A 76 9.49 2.33 2.09
C ALA A 76 10.87 2.33 1.44
N VAL A 77 11.23 3.37 0.67
CA VAL A 77 12.58 3.52 0.08
C VAL A 77 13.65 3.71 1.14
N ASP A 78 13.40 4.56 2.14
CA ASP A 78 14.34 4.85 3.23
C ASP A 78 14.62 3.62 4.09
N ALA A 79 13.63 2.74 4.26
CA ALA A 79 13.77 1.47 4.97
C ALA A 79 14.37 0.33 4.10
N SER A 80 14.74 0.60 2.84
CA SER A 80 15.25 -0.41 1.92
C SER A 80 16.76 -0.35 1.73
N THR A 81 17.32 -1.41 1.14
CA THR A 81 18.73 -1.43 0.70
C THR A 81 18.95 -0.71 -0.64
N LEU A 82 17.92 -0.05 -1.18
CA LEU A 82 17.95 0.67 -2.46
C LEU A 82 17.61 2.17 -2.26
N PRO A 83 18.36 2.92 -1.43
CA PRO A 83 18.01 4.31 -1.08
C PRO A 83 18.03 5.28 -2.28
N ASP A 84 18.70 4.89 -3.37
CA ASP A 84 18.91 5.69 -4.58
C ASP A 84 18.00 5.32 -5.76
N VAL A 85 17.07 4.38 -5.57
CA VAL A 85 16.15 3.93 -6.62
C VAL A 85 15.19 5.05 -7.02
N GLY A 86 14.99 5.23 -8.33
CA GLY A 86 13.93 6.09 -8.85
C GLY A 86 12.62 5.32 -8.96
N LEU A 87 11.55 5.84 -8.36
CA LEU A 87 10.22 5.22 -8.42
C LEU A 87 9.20 6.19 -8.99
N GLU A 88 8.47 5.73 -10.01
CA GLU A 88 7.32 6.40 -10.56
C GLU A 88 6.05 5.64 -10.19
N LEU A 89 5.20 6.25 -9.37
CA LEU A 89 3.95 5.67 -8.94
C LEU A 89 2.76 6.41 -9.57
N THR A 90 1.91 5.68 -10.26
CA THR A 90 0.58 6.16 -10.67
C THR A 90 -0.48 5.61 -9.73
N VAL A 91 -1.34 6.48 -9.18
CA VAL A 91 -2.46 6.08 -8.32
C VAL A 91 -3.77 6.46 -8.98
N ASP A 92 -4.55 5.46 -9.36
CA ASP A 92 -5.89 5.66 -9.91
C ASP A 92 -6.92 5.72 -8.78
N LEU A 93 -7.61 6.85 -8.67
CA LEU A 93 -8.66 7.12 -7.71
C LEU A 93 -10.02 6.94 -8.37
N ILE A 94 -10.82 6.03 -7.83
CA ILE A 94 -12.03 5.50 -8.48
C ILE A 94 -13.24 5.75 -7.59
N SER A 95 -14.39 6.07 -8.18
CA SER A 95 -15.61 6.22 -7.39
C SER A 95 -15.94 4.93 -6.60
N PRO A 96 -16.42 5.03 -5.35
CA PRO A 96 -16.83 3.87 -4.57
C PRO A 96 -17.88 3.01 -5.30
N GLY A 97 -17.82 1.70 -5.09
CA GLY A 97 -18.74 0.71 -5.67
C GLY A 97 -18.49 0.36 -7.14
N ARG A 98 -17.42 0.90 -7.74
CA ARG A 98 -17.00 0.56 -9.10
C ARG A 98 -16.08 -0.65 -9.11
N GLN A 99 -16.40 -1.60 -9.99
CA GLN A 99 -15.58 -2.77 -10.25
C GLN A 99 -14.43 -2.41 -11.19
N LEU A 100 -13.21 -2.78 -10.82
CA LEU A 100 -12.04 -2.67 -11.69
C LEU A 100 -11.11 -3.87 -11.49
N ILE A 101 -10.51 -4.35 -12.58
CA ILE A 101 -9.32 -5.18 -12.51
C ILE A 101 -8.25 -4.51 -13.39
N ALA A 102 -7.34 -3.78 -12.76
CA ALA A 102 -6.21 -3.16 -13.42
C ALA A 102 -5.00 -4.10 -13.35
N ARG A 103 -4.35 -4.30 -14.50
CA ARG A 103 -3.09 -5.04 -14.60
C ARG A 103 -2.12 -4.19 -15.38
N THR A 104 -0.99 -3.86 -14.76
CA THR A 104 0.07 -3.08 -15.40
C THR A 104 1.34 -3.90 -15.43
N SER A 105 2.14 -3.71 -16.47
CA SER A 105 3.47 -4.30 -16.58
C SER A 105 4.45 -3.26 -17.08
N SER A 106 5.60 -3.17 -16.44
CA SER A 106 6.66 -2.23 -16.78
C SER A 106 8.03 -2.91 -16.70
N LEU A 107 8.97 -2.45 -17.51
CA LEU A 107 10.37 -2.84 -17.39
C LEU A 107 11.04 -1.93 -16.36
N ALA A 108 11.89 -2.53 -15.54
CA ALA A 108 12.63 -1.87 -14.49
C ALA A 108 14.10 -2.29 -14.51
N THR A 109 14.93 -1.49 -13.85
CA THR A 109 16.32 -1.81 -13.56
C THR A 109 16.55 -1.68 -12.05
N ALA A 110 17.74 -2.02 -11.56
CA ALA A 110 18.10 -1.75 -10.17
C ALA A 110 18.11 -0.23 -9.84
N ALA A 111 18.22 0.64 -10.85
CA ALA A 111 18.23 2.09 -10.68
C ALA A 111 16.83 2.72 -10.70
N GLY A 112 15.80 2.01 -11.20
CA GLY A 112 14.45 2.55 -11.18
C GLY A 112 13.37 1.65 -11.74
N ALA A 113 12.14 1.91 -11.30
CA ALA A 113 10.95 1.15 -11.61
C ALA A 113 9.70 2.04 -11.64
N SER A 114 8.63 1.54 -12.25
CA SER A 114 7.32 2.17 -12.18
C SER A 114 6.24 1.18 -11.73
N ALA A 115 5.28 1.69 -10.97
CA ALA A 115 4.15 0.94 -10.43
C ALA A 115 2.85 1.71 -10.64
N ARG A 116 1.73 0.99 -10.75
CA ARG A 116 0.40 1.58 -10.84
C ARG A 116 -0.58 0.81 -9.98
N TYR A 117 -1.28 1.52 -9.09
CA TYR A 117 -2.30 0.96 -8.21
C TYR A 117 -3.60 1.71 -8.36
N ALA A 118 -4.72 1.02 -8.16
CA ALA A 118 -6.04 1.60 -8.19
C ALA A 118 -6.74 1.46 -6.84
N PHE A 119 -7.39 2.51 -6.38
CA PHE A 119 -8.08 2.57 -5.09
C PHE A 119 -9.50 3.11 -5.27
N ALA A 120 -10.44 2.49 -4.56
CA ALA A 120 -11.76 3.07 -4.38
C ALA A 120 -11.65 4.23 -3.38
N LEU A 121 -12.15 5.40 -3.77
CA LEU A 121 -12.40 6.50 -2.86
C LEU A 121 -13.56 6.16 -1.93
N ASP A 122 -13.67 6.90 -0.83
CA ASP A 122 -14.79 6.83 0.09
C ASP A 122 -15.30 8.25 0.38
N LYS A 123 -16.50 8.36 0.94
CA LYS A 123 -17.03 9.62 1.50
C LYS A 123 -16.24 10.03 2.74
N GLU A 124 -15.68 9.10 3.49
CA GLU A 124 -14.76 9.37 4.61
C GLU A 124 -13.33 9.57 4.09
N SER A 125 -12.94 10.82 3.85
CA SER A 125 -11.60 11.23 3.37
C SER A 125 -10.45 10.53 4.10
N ASP A 126 -10.54 10.44 5.43
CA ASP A 126 -9.47 9.89 6.26
C ASP A 126 -9.30 8.38 6.05
N MET A 127 -10.38 7.62 5.85
CA MET A 127 -10.29 6.18 5.58
C MET A 127 -9.66 5.92 4.22
N ALA A 128 -10.06 6.68 3.19
CA ALA A 128 -9.45 6.58 1.87
C ALA A 128 -7.95 6.89 1.93
N ALA A 129 -7.56 7.94 2.66
CA ALA A 129 -6.15 8.30 2.83
C ALA A 129 -5.34 7.21 3.55
N ALA A 130 -5.86 6.67 4.66
CA ALA A 130 -5.21 5.58 5.41
C ALA A 130 -4.97 4.34 4.55
N ASN A 131 -5.99 3.87 3.83
CA ASN A 131 -5.88 2.71 2.95
C ASN A 131 -4.88 2.94 1.81
N ILE A 132 -4.94 4.09 1.14
CA ILE A 132 -4.03 4.42 0.04
C ILE A 132 -2.58 4.49 0.52
N VAL A 133 -2.33 5.18 1.63
CA VAL A 133 -0.98 5.36 2.18
C VAL A 133 -0.39 4.03 2.65
N SER A 134 -1.12 3.28 3.47
CA SER A 134 -0.64 2.01 4.01
C SER A 134 -0.41 0.96 2.92
N THR A 135 -1.34 0.81 1.99
CA THR A 135 -1.21 -0.12 0.86
C THR A 135 -0.09 0.31 -0.09
N THR A 136 0.07 1.61 -0.35
CA THR A 136 1.19 2.10 -1.19
C THR A 136 2.53 1.68 -0.61
N ALA A 137 2.73 1.86 0.70
CA ALA A 137 3.99 1.47 1.35
C ALA A 137 4.16 -0.05 1.41
N HIS A 138 3.09 -0.80 1.68
CA HIS A 138 3.08 -2.28 1.64
C HIS A 138 3.50 -2.82 0.27
N GLU A 139 2.89 -2.34 -0.81
CA GLU A 139 3.19 -2.81 -2.16
C GLU A 139 4.56 -2.33 -2.66
N THR A 140 4.97 -1.13 -2.24
CA THR A 140 6.33 -0.62 -2.51
C THR A 140 7.38 -1.49 -1.83
N PHE A 141 7.10 -2.02 -0.62
CA PHE A 141 8.01 -2.95 0.04
C PHE A 141 8.26 -4.20 -0.81
N HIS A 142 7.21 -4.83 -1.34
CA HIS A 142 7.35 -5.97 -2.25
C HIS A 142 8.11 -5.61 -3.54
N LEU A 143 7.83 -4.44 -4.11
CA LEU A 143 8.58 -3.93 -5.26
C LEU A 143 10.08 -3.85 -4.95
N LEU A 144 10.45 -3.21 -3.85
CA LEU A 144 11.84 -3.00 -3.46
C LEU A 144 12.56 -4.30 -3.14
N ARG A 145 11.92 -5.22 -2.39
CA ARG A 145 12.48 -6.57 -2.14
C ARG A 145 12.69 -7.34 -3.44
N GLY A 146 11.74 -7.25 -4.37
CA GLY A 146 11.84 -7.88 -5.68
C GLY A 146 13.01 -7.34 -6.51
N LEU A 147 13.23 -6.01 -6.48
CA LEU A 147 14.36 -5.36 -7.15
C LEU A 147 15.71 -5.67 -6.50
N SER A 148 15.76 -5.72 -5.15
CA SER A 148 16.97 -6.08 -4.39
C SER A 148 17.24 -7.58 -4.37
N ARG A 149 16.27 -8.39 -4.84
CA ARG A 149 16.28 -9.86 -4.80
C ARG A 149 16.42 -10.41 -3.40
N THR A 150 15.90 -9.71 -2.41
CA THR A 150 15.86 -10.21 -1.04
C THR A 150 14.64 -11.09 -0.86
N THR A 151 14.85 -12.35 -0.52
CA THR A 151 13.78 -13.33 -0.31
C THR A 151 13.68 -13.68 1.16
N THR A 152 12.46 -13.76 1.66
CA THR A 152 12.13 -14.30 2.99
C THR A 152 10.96 -15.27 2.84
N GLU A 153 10.66 -16.03 3.90
CA GLU A 153 9.43 -16.82 3.92
C GLU A 153 8.22 -15.90 3.69
N MET A 154 7.29 -16.32 2.84
CA MET A 154 6.15 -15.49 2.40
C MET A 154 5.37 -14.89 3.57
N GLN A 155 5.17 -15.66 4.64
CA GLN A 155 4.46 -15.17 5.83
C GLN A 155 5.21 -14.03 6.53
N GLU A 156 6.53 -14.12 6.60
CA GLU A 156 7.36 -13.06 7.19
C GLU A 156 7.44 -11.84 6.28
N GLU A 157 7.54 -12.05 4.96
CA GLU A 157 7.54 -10.96 3.99
C GLU A 157 6.25 -10.13 4.09
N GLU A 158 5.10 -10.78 4.12
CA GLU A 158 3.80 -10.13 4.29
C GLU A 158 3.70 -9.42 5.65
N ARG A 159 4.19 -10.03 6.73
CA ARG A 159 4.21 -9.40 8.07
C ARG A 159 5.04 -8.10 8.05
N LEU A 160 6.20 -8.11 7.39
CA LEU A 160 7.01 -6.91 7.22
C LEU A 160 6.32 -5.88 6.32
N ALA A 161 5.64 -6.31 5.26
CA ALA A 161 4.89 -5.41 4.37
C ALA A 161 3.71 -4.74 5.07
N TYR A 162 2.94 -5.47 5.88
CA TYR A 162 1.87 -4.88 6.70
C TYR A 162 2.42 -3.94 7.78
N THR A 163 3.54 -4.30 8.41
CA THR A 163 4.26 -3.41 9.33
C THR A 163 4.67 -2.12 8.62
N MET A 164 5.28 -2.24 7.43
CA MET A 164 5.66 -1.10 6.58
C MET A 164 4.47 -0.18 6.30
N GLY A 165 3.33 -0.76 5.92
CA GLY A 165 2.09 0.00 5.67
C GLY A 165 1.62 0.81 6.86
N ALA A 166 1.50 0.19 8.04
CA ALA A 166 1.05 0.86 9.25
C ALA A 166 2.04 1.94 9.73
N CYS A 167 3.34 1.66 9.64
CA CYS A 167 4.39 2.60 10.02
C CYS A 167 4.45 3.82 9.09
N ALA A 168 4.34 3.59 7.78
CA ALA A 168 4.24 4.67 6.80
C ALA A 168 2.99 5.53 7.04
N GLN A 169 1.85 4.92 7.39
CA GLN A 169 0.63 5.64 7.75
C GLN A 169 0.85 6.55 8.96
N LEU A 170 1.43 6.03 10.04
CA LEU A 170 1.74 6.83 11.23
C LEU A 170 2.65 8.02 10.87
N GLN A 171 3.65 7.81 10.01
CA GLN A 171 4.60 8.86 9.65
C GLN A 171 4.01 9.92 8.72
N ALA A 172 3.22 9.50 7.72
CA ALA A 172 2.67 10.36 6.68
C ALA A 172 1.38 11.08 7.09
N LEU A 173 0.50 10.40 7.82
CA LEU A 173 -0.80 10.96 8.26
C LEU A 173 -0.77 11.45 9.70
N GLY A 174 0.23 11.04 10.49
CA GLY A 174 0.34 11.40 11.91
C GLY A 174 -0.51 10.52 12.82
N TRP A 175 -1.21 9.52 12.30
CA TRP A 175 -2.08 8.64 13.08
C TRP A 175 -2.32 7.29 12.43
N VAL A 176 -2.71 6.30 13.24
CA VAL A 176 -3.24 4.99 12.81
C VAL A 176 -4.46 4.66 13.65
N ARG A 177 -5.58 4.26 13.04
CA ARG A 177 -6.76 3.77 13.76
C ARG A 177 -6.86 2.26 13.62
N SER A 178 -7.35 1.60 14.66
CA SER A 178 -7.60 0.15 14.66
C SER A 178 -8.51 -0.28 13.52
N LYS A 179 -9.48 0.57 13.12
CA LYS A 179 -10.40 0.28 12.00
C LYS A 179 -9.72 0.25 10.63
N ASP A 180 -8.57 0.90 10.48
CA ASP A 180 -7.81 0.91 9.23
C ASP A 180 -6.79 -0.25 9.16
N LEU A 181 -6.64 -1.02 10.25
CA LEU A 181 -5.77 -2.19 10.28
C LEU A 181 -6.45 -3.44 9.71
N PRO A 182 -5.67 -4.39 9.16
CA PRO A 182 -6.20 -5.67 8.68
C PRO A 182 -6.96 -6.42 9.79
N SER A 183 -8.27 -6.61 9.62
CA SER A 183 -9.14 -7.17 10.68
C SER A 183 -9.94 -8.40 10.25
N ILE A 184 -10.01 -8.72 8.95
CA ILE A 184 -10.78 -9.87 8.47
C ILE A 184 -9.94 -11.14 8.54
N ALA A 185 -10.41 -12.14 9.30
CA ALA A 185 -9.94 -13.51 9.18
C ALA A 185 -10.69 -14.21 8.04
N LEU A 186 -10.00 -14.44 6.92
CA LEU A 186 -10.50 -15.36 5.90
C LEU A 186 -10.61 -16.77 6.51
N PRO A 187 -11.68 -17.52 6.22
CA PRO A 187 -11.74 -18.93 6.60
C PRO A 187 -10.55 -19.69 6.01
N LYS A 188 -9.91 -20.57 6.82
CA LYS A 188 -8.71 -21.33 6.41
C LYS A 188 -8.87 -22.10 5.09
N HIS A 189 -10.10 -22.39 4.66
CA HIS A 189 -10.45 -23.10 3.42
C HIS A 189 -11.60 -22.45 2.65
N ALA A 190 -11.65 -21.11 2.57
CA ALA A 190 -12.61 -20.45 1.68
C ALA A 190 -12.39 -20.91 0.23
N GLU A 191 -13.44 -21.43 -0.41
CA GLU A 191 -13.38 -21.83 -1.83
C GLU A 191 -12.93 -20.65 -2.70
N GLY A 192 -12.00 -20.90 -3.62
CA GLY A 192 -11.44 -19.88 -4.51
C GLY A 192 -10.36 -18.98 -3.91
N VAL A 193 -9.98 -19.16 -2.63
CA VAL A 193 -8.88 -18.44 -1.99
C VAL A 193 -7.59 -19.26 -2.07
N SER A 194 -6.53 -18.70 -2.66
CA SER A 194 -5.24 -19.39 -2.73
C SER A 194 -4.54 -19.46 -1.37
N GLY A 195 -3.61 -20.40 -1.22
CA GLY A 195 -2.77 -20.48 -0.01
C GLY A 195 -1.97 -19.20 0.26
N SER A 196 -1.54 -18.48 -0.78
CA SER A 196 -0.85 -17.20 -0.63
C SER A 196 -1.74 -16.10 -0.06
N VAL A 197 -2.99 -16.01 -0.51
CA VAL A 197 -3.97 -15.05 0.04
C VAL A 197 -4.27 -15.34 1.51
N ASN A 198 -4.39 -16.62 1.87
CA ASN A 198 -4.56 -17.01 3.28
C ASN A 198 -3.34 -16.65 4.15
N ALA A 199 -2.12 -16.83 3.64
CA ALA A 199 -0.89 -16.49 4.34
C ALA A 199 -0.74 -14.97 4.55
N SER A 200 -0.96 -14.17 3.50
CA SER A 200 -0.99 -12.71 3.59
C SER A 200 -2.02 -12.24 4.61
N ASN A 201 -3.24 -12.78 4.54
CA ASN A 201 -4.30 -12.40 5.47
C ASN A 201 -3.95 -12.74 6.94
N ALA A 202 -3.36 -13.91 7.18
CA ALA A 202 -2.90 -14.29 8.52
C ALA A 202 -1.77 -13.38 9.02
N ALA A 203 -0.84 -12.99 8.14
CA ALA A 203 0.23 -12.05 8.47
C ALA A 203 -0.32 -10.67 8.83
N GLY A 204 -1.28 -10.15 8.07
CA GLY A 204 -1.95 -8.88 8.37
C GLY A 204 -2.64 -8.88 9.74
N ILE A 205 -3.35 -9.95 10.10
CA ILE A 205 -3.96 -10.11 11.44
C ILE A 205 -2.90 -10.17 12.53
N SER A 206 -1.77 -10.82 12.27
CA SER A 206 -0.65 -10.87 13.21
C SER A 206 -0.12 -9.47 13.49
N VAL A 207 0.16 -8.69 12.44
CA VAL A 207 0.60 -7.30 12.58
C VAL A 207 -0.43 -6.46 13.32
N THR A 208 -1.72 -6.63 13.05
CA THR A 208 -2.77 -5.94 13.81
C THR A 208 -2.64 -6.21 15.30
N LYS A 209 -2.43 -7.47 15.71
CA LYS A 209 -2.22 -7.82 17.11
C LYS A 209 -0.95 -7.19 17.70
N ASP A 210 0.12 -7.12 16.92
CA ASP A 210 1.39 -6.50 17.34
C ASP A 210 1.24 -4.99 17.55
N LEU A 211 0.34 -4.34 16.80
CA LEU A 211 0.10 -2.89 16.86
C LEU A 211 -0.95 -2.46 17.88
N MET A 212 -1.92 -3.32 18.20
CA MET A 212 -3.00 -3.02 19.17
C MET A 212 -2.49 -2.47 20.52
N PRO A 213 -1.38 -2.94 21.12
CA PRO A 213 -0.86 -2.42 22.38
C PRO A 213 -0.49 -0.92 22.36
N PHE A 214 -0.23 -0.33 21.18
CA PHE A 214 0.07 1.10 21.05
C PHE A 214 -1.19 1.97 20.95
N MET A 215 -2.38 1.35 20.80
CA MET A 215 -3.61 2.10 20.53
C MET A 215 -4.32 2.48 21.83
N ARG A 216 -4.73 3.75 21.92
CA ARG A 216 -5.62 4.30 22.95
C ARG A 216 -6.95 4.64 22.30
N ASP A 217 -8.04 4.08 22.83
CA ASP A 217 -9.39 4.26 22.29
C ASP A 217 -9.50 3.97 20.78
N GLY A 218 -8.71 3.00 20.31
CA GLY A 218 -8.68 2.59 18.91
C GLY A 218 -7.87 3.50 17.98
N VAL A 219 -7.07 4.43 18.50
CA VAL A 219 -6.18 5.28 17.70
C VAL A 219 -4.81 5.44 18.35
N VAL A 220 -3.78 5.64 17.55
CA VAL A 220 -2.47 6.10 17.99
C VAL A 220 -2.06 7.29 17.14
N THR A 221 -1.55 8.34 17.77
CA THR A 221 -1.06 9.56 17.10
C THR A 221 0.45 9.67 17.25
N LYS A 222 1.13 10.11 16.20
CA LYS A 222 2.60 10.13 16.06
C LYS A 222 3.32 10.77 17.25
N ASP A 223 2.81 11.90 17.73
CA ASP A 223 3.47 12.71 18.77
C ASP A 223 3.11 12.28 20.20
N ALA A 224 2.17 11.34 20.37
CA ALA A 224 1.85 10.78 21.69
C ALA A 224 2.94 9.79 22.14
N PRO A 225 3.10 9.56 23.47
CA PRO A 225 4.06 8.58 23.98
C PRO A 225 3.94 7.19 23.34
N GLU A 226 2.71 6.72 23.12
CA GLU A 226 2.43 5.45 22.44
C GLU A 226 2.81 5.49 20.95
N GLY A 227 2.63 6.64 20.27
CA GLY A 227 3.05 6.83 18.88
C GLY A 227 4.57 6.82 18.72
N LEU A 228 5.30 7.44 19.66
CA LEU A 228 6.75 7.36 19.70
C LEU A 228 7.23 5.93 19.98
N ALA A 229 6.54 5.19 20.85
CA ALA A 229 6.83 3.78 21.10
C ALA A 229 6.57 2.93 19.84
N MET A 230 5.46 3.15 19.14
CA MET A 230 5.17 2.49 17.88
C MET A 230 6.21 2.83 16.82
N ALA A 231 6.66 4.09 16.73
CA ALA A 231 7.71 4.49 15.79
C ALA A 231 9.05 3.77 16.06
N ARG A 232 9.40 3.50 17.32
CA ARG A 232 10.58 2.67 17.66
C ARG A 232 10.38 1.22 17.26
N PHE A 233 9.20 0.66 17.51
CA PHE A 233 8.85 -0.68 17.02
C PHE A 233 9.01 -0.77 15.50
N CYS A 234 8.53 0.25 14.76
CA CYS A 234 8.67 0.33 13.32
C CYS A 234 10.13 0.31 12.84
N GLN A 235 11.04 0.98 13.57
CA GLN A 235 12.47 0.97 13.24
C GLN A 235 13.05 -0.43 13.44
N THR A 236 12.84 -1.03 14.62
CA THR A 236 13.38 -2.37 14.93
C THR A 236 12.79 -3.47 14.05
N ALA A 237 11.51 -3.37 13.67
CA ALA A 237 10.86 -4.39 12.87
C ALA A 237 11.29 -4.38 11.40
N LEU A 238 11.88 -3.29 10.91
CA LEU A 238 12.25 -3.09 9.50
C LEU A 238 13.78 -3.06 9.27
N GLU A 239 14.58 -3.23 10.33
CA GLU A 239 16.03 -3.48 10.26
C GLU A 239 16.35 -4.88 9.71
#